data_AF-A0A7S8ABH5-F1
#
_entry.id   AF-A0A7S8ABH5-F1
#
_cell.length_a   1.000
_cell.length_b   1.000
_cell.length_c   1.000
_cell.angle_alpha   90.00
_cell.angle_beta   90.00
_cell.angle_gamma   90.00
#
_symmetry.space_group_name_H-M   'P 1'
#
loop_
_entity.id
_entity.type
_entity.pdbx_description
1 polymer ?
#
loop_
_entity_poly.entity_id
_entity_poly.type
_entity_poly.pdbx_seq_one_letter_code
_entity_poly.pdbx_strand_id
1 'polypeptide(L)' 'MRNEARTVMQACRPDYEGLCSNVAPGGGRILACLQSHAGQLTSSCAQALPRAQALRDGAVRAGVAPK' A
#
# COMPACT_ATOMS: atom_id res chain seq x y z
N MET A 1 9.13 11.34 -11.31
CA MET A 1 8.16 12.08 -10.49
C MET A 1 8.11 11.45 -9.09
N ARG A 2 8.65 12.08 -8.04
CA ARG A 2 8.81 11.44 -6.70
C ARG A 2 7.63 11.66 -5.74
N ASN A 3 6.60 12.39 -6.16
CA ASN A 3 5.51 12.79 -5.27
C ASN A 3 4.33 11.80 -5.19
N GLU A 4 4.30 10.81 -6.10
CA GLU A 4 3.15 9.93 -6.28
C GLU A 4 2.99 8.90 -5.15
N ALA A 5 4.08 8.49 -4.51
CA ALA A 5 4.05 7.58 -3.36
C ALA A 5 3.29 8.16 -2.16
N ARG A 6 3.35 9.48 -1.96
CA ARG A 6 2.60 10.16 -0.90
C ARG A 6 1.11 10.20 -1.21
N THR A 7 0.78 10.43 -2.48
CA THR A 7 -0.61 10.43 -2.97
C THR A 7 -1.24 9.05 -2.80
N VAL A 8 -0.50 7.97 -3.07
CA VAL A 8 -0.96 6.60 -2.87
C VAL A 8 -1.28 6.33 -1.39
N MET A 9 -0.38 6.67 -0.48
CA MET A 9 -0.60 6.48 0.96
C MET A 9 -1.76 7.32 1.49
N GLN A 10 -1.99 8.51 0.95
CA GLN A 10 -3.15 9.35 1.31
C GLN A 10 -4.45 8.79 0.75
N ALA A 11 -4.46 8.33 -0.50
CA ALA A 11 -5.63 7.75 -1.15
C ALA A 11 -6.07 6.43 -0.49
N CYS A 12 -5.11 5.61 -0.07
CA CYS A 12 -5.36 4.35 0.63
C CYS A 12 -5.47 4.48 2.16
N ARG A 13 -5.33 5.69 2.72
CA ARG A 13 -5.45 5.89 4.17
C ARG A 13 -6.81 5.46 4.75
N PRO A 14 -7.96 5.85 4.17
CA PRO A 14 -9.26 5.43 4.71
C PRO A 14 -9.46 3.92 4.61
N ASP A 15 -8.99 3.30 3.52
CA ASP A 15 -9.04 1.84 3.34
C ASP A 15 -8.12 1.13 4.33
N TYR A 16 -6.95 1.68 4.60
CA TYR A 16 -6.06 1.17 5.63
C TYR A 16 -6.72 1.26 7.02
N GLU A 17 -7.27 2.40 7.40
CA GLU A 17 -7.90 2.58 8.71
C GLU A 17 -9.14 1.68 8.90
N GLY A 18 -9.93 1.45 7.84
CA GLY A 18 -11.13 0.63 7.89
C GLY A 18 -10.90 -0.88 7.75
N LEU A 19 -10.00 -1.30 6.86
CA LEU A 19 -9.81 -2.71 6.49
C LEU A 19 -8.55 -3.31 7.10
N CYS A 20 -7.51 -2.50 7.26
CA CYS A 20 -6.15 -2.95 7.58
C CYS A 20 -5.55 -2.27 8.81
N SER A 21 -6.36 -1.65 9.69
CA SER A 21 -5.86 -0.90 10.85
C SER A 21 -5.14 -1.77 11.85
N ASN A 22 -5.44 -3.07 11.85
CA ASN A 22 -4.77 -4.07 12.67
C ASN A 22 -3.48 -4.62 12.05
N VAL A 23 -3.07 -4.13 10.87
CA VAL A 23 -1.88 -4.59 10.16
C VAL A 23 -0.69 -3.74 10.56
N ALA A 24 0.33 -4.40 11.13
CA ALA A 24 1.55 -3.71 11.53
C ALA A 24 2.23 -3.03 10.31
N PRO A 25 2.56 -1.73 10.42
CA PRO A 25 3.30 -1.03 9.38
C PRO A 25 4.69 -1.65 9.17
N GLY A 26 5.18 -1.60 7.93
CA GLY A 26 6.47 -2.15 7.53
C GLY A 26 6.38 -3.45 6.72
N GLY A 27 7.45 -3.78 6.00
CA GLY A 27 7.56 -5.02 5.22
C GLY A 27 6.55 -5.16 4.08
N GLY A 28 5.89 -4.08 3.69
CA GLY A 28 4.80 -4.13 2.72
C GLY A 28 3.55 -4.88 3.21
N ARG A 29 3.39 -5.20 4.50
CA ARG A 29 2.21 -5.94 5.00
C ARG A 29 0.89 -5.21 4.77
N ILE A 30 0.88 -3.89 4.97
CA ILE A 30 -0.28 -3.01 4.73
C ILE A 30 -0.84 -3.22 3.33
N LEU A 31 0.05 -3.20 2.34
CA LEU A 31 -0.35 -3.35 0.96
C LEU A 31 -0.85 -4.77 0.64
N ALA A 32 -0.52 -5.78 1.46
CA ALA A 32 -0.92 -7.17 1.21
C ALA A 32 -2.35 -7.34 1.70
N CYS A 33 -2.65 -6.74 2.85
CA CYS A 33 -4.01 -6.55 3.29
C CYS A 33 -4.84 -5.76 2.27
N LEU A 34 -4.38 -4.59 1.82
CA LEU A 34 -5.10 -3.80 0.81
C LEU A 34 -5.35 -4.62 -0.47
N GLN A 35 -4.41 -5.49 -0.86
CA GLN A 35 -4.56 -6.35 -2.03
C GLN A 35 -5.58 -7.48 -1.83
N SER A 36 -5.62 -8.12 -0.65
CA SER A 36 -6.69 -9.06 -0.29
C SER A 36 -8.06 -8.40 -0.25
N HIS A 37 -8.09 -7.10 0.06
CA HIS A 37 -9.31 -6.29 0.09
C HIS A 37 -9.50 -5.44 -1.18
N ALA A 38 -8.84 -5.76 -2.30
CA ALA A 38 -8.85 -4.92 -3.50
C ALA A 38 -10.26 -4.60 -4.04
N GLY A 39 -11.22 -5.51 -3.86
CA GLY A 39 -12.63 -5.31 -4.24
C GLY A 39 -13.45 -4.47 -3.25
N GLN A 40 -12.92 -4.20 -2.06
CA GLN A 40 -13.53 -3.36 -1.01
C GLN A 40 -12.82 -2.00 -0.88
N LEU A 41 -11.77 -1.76 -1.67
CA LEU A 41 -11.06 -0.49 -1.66
C LEU A 41 -11.91 0.62 -2.28
N THR A 42 -11.69 1.84 -1.80
CA THR A 42 -12.17 3.04 -2.49
C THR A 42 -11.60 3.12 -3.90
N SER A 43 -12.35 3.75 -4.82
CA SER A 43 -11.90 3.95 -6.21
C SER A 43 -10.55 4.67 -6.28
N SER A 44 -10.29 5.60 -5.35
CA SER A 44 -9.02 6.31 -5.21
C SER A 44 -7.86 5.38 -4.85
N CYS A 45 -8.04 4.47 -3.89
CA CYS A 45 -7.01 3.53 -3.50
C CYS A 45 -6.81 2.42 -4.55
N ALA A 46 -7.89 1.91 -5.15
CA ALA A 46 -7.82 0.89 -6.19
C ALA A 46 -7.00 1.36 -7.42
N GLN A 47 -7.15 2.63 -7.80
CA GLN A 47 -6.34 3.25 -8.86
C GLN A 47 -4.88 3.48 -8.45
N ALA A 48 -4.63 3.70 -7.16
CA ALA A 48 -3.31 3.93 -6.59
C ALA A 48 -2.54 2.63 -6.28
N LEU A 49 -3.24 1.52 -6.06
CA LEU A 49 -2.71 0.21 -5.69
C LEU A 49 -1.64 -0.35 -6.64
N PRO A 50 -1.78 -0.30 -7.98
CA PRO A 50 -0.72 -0.79 -8.88
C PRO A 50 0.59 0.00 -8.76
N ARG A 51 0.52 1.31 -8.46
CA ARG A 51 1.71 2.11 -8.12
C ARG A 51 2.29 1.73 -6.77
N ALA A 52 1.41 1.41 -5.83
CA ALA A 52 1.80 0.91 -4.54
C ALA A 52 2.53 -0.43 -4.65
N GLN A 53 2.09 -1.34 -5.54
CA GLN A 53 2.77 -2.60 -5.88
C GLN A 53 4.17 -2.39 -6.45
N ALA A 54 4.35 -1.40 -7.32
CA ALA A 54 5.67 -1.05 -7.86
C ALA A 54 6.65 -0.59 -6.77
N LEU A 55 6.18 0.07 -5.70
CA LEU A 55 7.02 0.43 -4.54
C LEU A 55 7.47 -0.80 -3.74
N ARG A 56 6.65 -1.85 -3.68
CA ARG A 56 6.97 -3.14 -2.99
C ARG A 56 8.03 -3.89 -3.77
N ASP A 57 7.88 -3.94 -5.09
CA ASP A 57 8.87 -4.55 -5.97
C ASP A 57 10.21 -3.80 -5.88
N GLY A 58 10.17 -2.47 -5.78
CA GLY A 58 11.34 -1.63 -5.48
C GLY A 58 11.98 -1.91 -4.12
N ALA A 59 11.18 -2.12 -3.06
CA ALA A 59 11.67 -2.45 -1.72
C ALA A 59 12.25 -3.86 -1.63
N VAL A 60 11.62 -4.83 -2.30
CA VAL A 60 12.11 -6.22 -2.43
C VAL A 60 13.43 -6.26 -3.21
N ARG A 61 13.54 -5.49 -4.30
CA ARG A 61 14.79 -5.35 -5.07
C ARG A 61 15.89 -4.59 -4.35
N ALA A 62 15.53 -3.67 -3.45
CA ALA A 62 16.48 -2.93 -2.62
C ALA A 62 17.00 -3.73 -1.42
N GLY A 63 16.54 -4.97 -1.20
CA GLY A 63 16.99 -5.80 -0.08
C GLY A 63 16.64 -5.24 1.30
N VAL A 64 15.64 -4.36 1.39
CA VAL A 64 15.17 -3.83 2.68
C VAL A 64 14.22 -4.86 3.29
N ALA A 65 14.79 -5.91 3.86
CA ALA A 65 14.11 -6.75 4.83
C ALA A 65 13.72 -5.86 6.04
N PRO A 66 12.44 -5.81 6.45
CA PRO A 66 12.09 -5.17 7.71
C PRO A 66 12.76 -5.98 8.83
N LYS A 67 13.62 -5.33 9.62
CA LYS A 67 14.20 -5.92 10.84
C LYS A 67 13.10 -6.27 11.86
#